data_AF-A0A832FRV9-F1
#
_entry.id   AF-A0A832FRV9-F1
#
_cell.length_a   1.000
_cell.length_b   1.000
_cell.length_c   1.000
_cell.angle_alpha   90.00
_cell.angle_beta   90.00
_cell.angle_gamma   90.00
#
_symmetry.space_group_name_H-M   'P 1'
#
loop_
_entity.id
_entity.type
_entity.pdbx_description
1 polymer ?
#
loop_
_entity_poly.entity_id
_entity_poly.type
_entity_poly.pdbx_seq_one_letter_code
_entity_poly.pdbx_strand_id
1 'polypeptide(L)'
;MTYILIVGYLESDSGKTVLASSLISALRRVGFNSVGFKPIGATDLWFKPWIVEESKKRRILVTYDSIILERASQSSLEAYIINPIGGLLASIDPSRLEWRDSIVDLHMVNPTRRLALLRVTSCTETRANIAHIINTSIRGKITGYLSQLILDLIPYLKPQPVQATIREIEAFMENEAAQIADTCMGLLEDREIIVIESNSDIAAPTYKSLDSSIVIAVAPTIAAVIDGDRYSKAVKLRSISGKPWSVRVKEILALTKTKYTIELQPKIEPLEGYTQEELTPIIEEVKTLVKK
;
A
#
# COMPACT_ATOMS: atom_id res chain seq x y z
N MET A 1 -1.04 -4.99 21.30
CA MET A 1 -0.74 -4.74 19.87
C MET A 1 -1.46 -3.47 19.46
N THR A 2 -0.78 -2.54 18.80
CA THR A 2 -1.29 -1.23 18.42
C THR A 2 -1.18 -1.05 16.91
N TYR A 3 -2.27 -0.66 16.26
CA TYR A 3 -2.25 -0.34 14.83
C TYR A 3 -2.22 1.17 14.63
N ILE A 4 -1.37 1.60 13.69
CA ILE A 4 -1.21 2.99 13.27
C ILE A 4 -1.53 3.03 11.78
N LEU A 5 -2.60 3.70 11.38
CA LEU A 5 -2.97 3.82 9.97
C LEU A 5 -2.45 5.14 9.40
N ILE A 6 -1.68 5.07 8.32
CA ILE A 6 -1.15 6.21 7.58
C ILE A 6 -1.94 6.36 6.27
N VAL A 7 -2.60 7.51 6.13
CA VAL A 7 -3.49 7.82 5.01
C VAL A 7 -3.05 9.04 4.23
N GLY A 8 -3.32 9.08 2.94
CA GLY A 8 -2.91 10.16 2.04
C GLY A 8 -4.06 11.12 1.83
N TYR A 9 -3.82 12.42 2.00
CA TYR A 9 -4.80 13.43 1.65
C TYR A 9 -4.95 13.57 0.12
N LEU A 10 -3.87 13.32 -0.62
CA LEU A 10 -3.84 13.32 -2.07
C LEU A 10 -3.79 11.88 -2.61
N GLU A 11 -4.31 11.71 -3.82
CA GLU A 11 -4.37 10.43 -4.51
C GLU A 11 -2.96 9.84 -4.74
N SER A 12 -1.98 10.70 -5.03
CA SER A 12 -0.57 10.34 -5.17
C SER A 12 0.33 11.25 -4.32
N ASP A 13 1.58 10.83 -4.12
CA ASP A 13 2.69 11.67 -3.68
C ASP A 13 2.46 12.48 -2.39
N SER A 14 1.64 11.97 -1.48
CA SER A 14 1.39 12.61 -0.18
C SER A 14 2.55 12.44 0.82
N GLY A 15 3.57 11.65 0.51
CA GLY A 15 4.68 11.33 1.44
C GLY A 15 4.39 10.20 2.44
N LYS A 16 3.35 9.38 2.19
CA LYS A 16 2.96 8.25 3.06
C LYS A 16 4.10 7.27 3.32
N THR A 17 4.73 6.76 2.26
CA THR A 17 5.78 5.72 2.35
C THR A 17 6.99 6.23 3.13
N VAL A 18 7.40 7.48 2.91
CA VAL A 18 8.48 8.13 3.68
C VAL A 18 8.12 8.21 5.16
N LEU A 19 6.92 8.69 5.49
CA LEU A 19 6.49 8.77 6.89
C LEU A 19 6.38 7.39 7.54
N ALA A 20 5.77 6.42 6.85
CA ALA A 20 5.58 5.06 7.34
C ALA A 20 6.91 4.39 7.66
N SER A 21 7.84 4.37 6.69
CA SER A 21 9.16 3.76 6.85
C SER A 21 10.01 4.45 7.93
N SER A 22 9.93 5.78 8.03
CA SER A 22 10.61 6.56 9.06
C SER A 22 10.07 6.25 10.46
N LEU A 23 8.73 6.17 10.59
CA LEU A 23 8.07 5.87 11.85
C LEU A 23 8.38 4.44 12.32
N ILE A 24 8.32 3.45 11.42
CA ILE A 24 8.71 2.07 11.75
C ILE A 24 10.16 2.05 12.27
N SER A 25 11.09 2.67 11.54
CA SER A 25 12.50 2.71 11.91
C SER A 25 12.72 3.40 13.26
N ALA A 26 12.04 4.52 13.51
CA ALA A 26 12.15 5.26 14.76
C ALA A 26 11.56 4.49 15.95
N LEU A 27 10.41 3.84 15.78
CA LEU A 27 9.79 2.98 16.81
C LEU A 27 10.69 1.80 17.19
N ARG A 28 11.34 1.16 16.20
CA ARG A 28 12.31 0.10 16.45
C ARG A 28 13.53 0.59 17.23
N ARG A 29 14.04 1.80 16.92
CA ARG A 29 15.19 2.40 17.64
C ARG A 29 14.88 2.67 19.11
N VAL A 30 13.63 2.98 19.45
CA VAL A 30 13.20 3.15 20.84
C VAL A 30 12.78 1.85 21.53
N GLY A 31 12.95 0.71 20.86
CA GLY A 31 12.84 -0.63 21.46
C GLY A 31 11.57 -1.41 21.11
N PHE A 32 10.65 -0.87 20.30
CA PHE A 32 9.43 -1.59 19.95
C PHE A 32 9.65 -2.62 18.83
N ASN A 33 8.98 -3.77 18.93
CA ASN A 33 8.77 -4.69 17.81
C ASN A 33 7.74 -4.12 16.83
N SER A 34 8.20 -3.19 15.99
CA SER A 34 7.40 -2.51 14.96
C SER A 34 7.70 -3.03 13.56
N VAL A 35 6.65 -3.18 12.75
CA VAL A 35 6.69 -3.59 11.34
C VAL A 35 5.73 -2.76 10.48
N GLY A 36 6.03 -2.66 9.19
CA GLY A 36 5.15 -2.05 8.20
C GLY A 36 4.18 -3.05 7.57
N PHE A 37 3.01 -2.57 7.17
CA PHE A 37 2.02 -3.33 6.43
C PHE A 37 1.33 -2.44 5.41
N LYS A 38 1.38 -2.78 4.12
CA LYS A 38 0.65 -2.09 3.05
C LYS A 38 -0.28 -3.09 2.38
N PRO A 39 -1.52 -3.27 2.86
CA PRO A 39 -2.37 -4.39 2.49
C PRO A 39 -2.53 -4.56 0.97
N ILE A 40 -2.70 -3.44 0.29
CA ILE A 40 -2.90 -3.35 -1.16
C ILE A 40 -1.98 -2.25 -1.69
N GLY A 41 -1.28 -2.51 -2.80
CA GLY A 41 -0.39 -1.54 -3.42
C GLY A 41 0.10 -2.01 -4.79
N ALA A 42 0.48 -1.07 -5.64
CA ALA A 42 1.08 -1.37 -6.93
C ALA A 42 2.17 -0.37 -7.28
N THR A 43 3.12 -0.79 -8.09
CA THR A 43 4.22 0.06 -8.55
C THR A 43 4.11 0.31 -10.04
N ASP A 44 4.17 1.58 -10.41
CA ASP A 44 4.23 1.97 -11.82
C ASP A 44 5.66 1.82 -12.37
N LEU A 45 5.78 0.99 -13.40
CA LEU A 45 7.05 0.68 -14.05
C LEU A 45 7.69 1.88 -14.74
N TRP A 46 6.90 2.90 -15.09
CA TRP A 46 7.45 4.14 -15.65
C TRP A 46 8.36 4.86 -14.67
N PHE A 47 7.96 4.92 -13.40
CA PHE A 47 8.71 5.64 -12.36
C PHE A 47 9.74 4.76 -11.65
N LYS A 48 9.55 3.44 -11.64
CA LYS A 48 10.37 2.50 -10.85
C LYS A 48 10.66 1.20 -11.62
N PRO A 49 11.28 1.26 -12.82
CA PRO A 49 11.50 0.07 -13.66
C PRO A 49 12.42 -0.98 -13.01
N TRP A 50 13.31 -0.55 -12.10
CA TRP A 50 14.26 -1.42 -11.40
C TRP A 50 13.59 -2.50 -10.52
N ILE A 51 12.31 -2.34 -10.19
CA ILE A 51 11.52 -3.31 -9.42
C ILE A 51 11.38 -4.65 -10.15
N VAL A 52 11.49 -4.65 -11.48
CA VAL A 52 11.49 -5.88 -12.27
C VAL A 52 12.69 -6.76 -11.93
N GLU A 53 13.90 -6.18 -11.85
CA GLU A 53 15.11 -6.93 -11.51
C GLU A 53 15.07 -7.44 -10.06
N GLU A 54 14.55 -6.63 -9.14
CA GLU A 54 14.35 -7.09 -7.75
C GLU A 54 13.35 -8.25 -7.67
N SER A 55 12.26 -8.21 -8.46
CA SER A 55 11.29 -9.30 -8.54
C SER A 55 11.92 -10.58 -9.13
N LYS A 56 12.77 -10.46 -10.17
CA LYS A 56 13.52 -11.60 -10.73
C LYS A 56 14.46 -12.21 -9.70
N LYS A 57 15.23 -11.38 -8.99
CA LYS A 57 16.19 -11.80 -7.96
C LYS A 57 15.49 -12.61 -6.85
N ARG A 58 14.33 -12.14 -6.39
CA ARG A 58 13.55 -12.79 -5.33
C ARG A 58 12.65 -13.91 -5.80
N ARG A 59 12.50 -14.09 -7.12
CA ARG A 59 11.58 -15.05 -7.76
C ARG A 59 10.11 -14.87 -7.35
N ILE A 60 9.77 -13.66 -6.93
CA ILE A 60 8.42 -13.29 -6.51
C ILE A 60 8.18 -11.84 -6.94
N LEU A 61 6.96 -11.54 -7.40
CA LEU A 61 6.61 -10.18 -7.78
C LEU A 61 6.65 -9.30 -6.54
N VAL A 62 7.40 -8.20 -6.52
CA VAL A 62 7.44 -7.25 -5.39
C VAL A 62 7.04 -5.84 -5.84
N THR A 63 6.66 -5.00 -4.88
CA THR A 63 6.37 -3.58 -5.10
C THR A 63 7.43 -2.72 -4.43
N TYR A 64 7.60 -1.50 -4.94
CA TYR A 64 8.50 -0.49 -4.39
C TYR A 64 8.24 -0.23 -2.90
N ASP A 65 6.99 0.04 -2.52
CA ASP A 65 6.63 0.28 -1.13
C ASP A 65 6.92 -0.95 -0.26
N SER A 66 6.65 -2.17 -0.76
CA SER A 66 6.92 -3.40 0.02
C SER A 66 8.40 -3.57 0.37
N ILE A 67 9.32 -3.18 -0.52
CA ILE A 67 10.76 -3.25 -0.28
C ILE A 67 11.19 -2.19 0.75
N ILE A 68 10.62 -0.99 0.67
CA ILE A 68 10.93 0.09 1.61
C ILE A 68 10.46 -0.28 3.02
N LEU A 69 9.21 -0.74 3.14
CA LEU A 69 8.64 -1.15 4.41
C LEU A 69 9.33 -2.40 4.99
N GLU A 70 9.76 -3.34 4.15
CA GLU A 70 10.59 -4.49 4.55
C GLU A 70 11.92 -4.04 5.17
N ARG A 71 12.62 -3.13 4.50
CA ARG A 71 13.90 -2.58 5.01
C ARG A 71 13.71 -1.82 6.32
N ALA A 72 12.66 -1.00 6.41
CA ALA A 72 12.31 -0.28 7.66
C ALA A 72 11.98 -1.27 8.80
N SER A 73 11.36 -2.40 8.45
CA SER A 73 11.07 -3.50 9.37
C SER A 73 12.29 -4.40 9.65
N GLN A 74 13.50 -3.99 9.23
CA GLN A 74 14.76 -4.72 9.36
C GLN A 74 14.69 -6.15 8.83
N SER A 75 13.95 -6.36 7.75
CA SER A 75 13.73 -7.68 7.12
C SER A 75 13.21 -8.75 8.09
N SER A 76 12.53 -8.34 9.17
CA SER A 76 11.92 -9.26 10.12
C SER A 76 10.62 -9.90 9.60
N LEU A 77 10.22 -9.54 8.38
CA LEU A 77 9.07 -10.05 7.67
C LEU A 77 9.30 -9.92 6.15
N GLU A 78 8.85 -10.90 5.39
CA GLU A 78 8.97 -10.92 3.94
C GLU A 78 8.10 -9.85 3.25
N ALA A 79 8.62 -9.21 2.21
CA ALA A 79 7.90 -8.18 1.43
C ALA A 79 6.52 -8.63 0.91
N TYR A 80 6.32 -9.92 0.64
CA TYR A 80 5.02 -10.44 0.17
C TYR A 80 3.99 -10.63 1.27
N ILE A 81 4.40 -10.63 2.53
CA ILE A 81 3.50 -10.57 3.70
C ILE A 81 3.22 -9.12 4.05
N ILE A 82 4.22 -8.24 3.96
CA ILE A 82 4.07 -6.79 4.16
C ILE A 82 3.06 -6.20 3.17
N ASN A 83 3.10 -6.63 1.92
CA ASN A 83 2.17 -6.19 0.88
C ASN A 83 1.44 -7.38 0.24
N PRO A 84 0.41 -7.95 0.88
CA PRO A 84 -0.23 -9.16 0.39
C PRO A 84 -0.79 -9.05 -1.03
N ILE A 85 -1.41 -7.92 -1.36
CA ILE A 85 -1.92 -7.64 -2.70
C ILE A 85 -0.98 -6.62 -3.37
N GLY A 86 -0.06 -7.13 -4.18
CA GLY A 86 1.02 -6.35 -4.79
C GLY A 86 0.98 -6.40 -6.32
N GLY A 87 1.00 -5.25 -6.99
CA GLY A 87 0.91 -5.20 -8.46
C GLY A 87 2.05 -4.45 -9.15
N LEU A 88 2.24 -4.71 -10.44
CA LEU A 88 3.00 -3.85 -11.35
C LEU A 88 2.05 -3.21 -12.35
N LEU A 89 2.08 -1.88 -12.41
CA LEU A 89 1.34 -1.10 -13.40
C LEU A 89 2.24 -0.86 -14.60
N ALA A 90 1.68 -1.05 -15.79
CA ALA A 90 2.31 -0.68 -17.04
C ALA A 90 1.57 0.54 -17.62
N SER A 91 2.32 1.58 -17.97
CA SER A 91 1.75 2.76 -18.62
C SER A 91 1.15 2.38 -19.96
N ILE A 92 -0.10 2.80 -20.17
CA ILE A 92 -0.79 2.63 -21.44
C ILE A 92 -0.17 3.57 -22.46
N ASP A 93 0.01 3.07 -23.68
CA ASP A 93 0.45 3.84 -24.83
C ASP A 93 -0.79 4.51 -25.46
N PRO A 94 -0.97 5.84 -25.33
CA PRO A 94 -2.16 6.52 -25.84
C PRO A 94 -2.36 6.35 -27.35
N SER A 95 -1.28 6.14 -28.11
CA SER A 95 -1.36 5.90 -29.55
C SER A 95 -2.07 4.60 -29.90
N ARG A 96 -1.99 3.58 -29.02
CA ARG A 96 -2.70 2.30 -29.17
C ARG A 96 -4.18 2.39 -28.84
N LEU A 97 -4.60 3.52 -28.29
CA LEU A 97 -5.99 3.89 -28.07
C LEU A 97 -6.45 5.01 -29.02
N GLU A 98 -5.66 5.27 -30.08
CA GLU A 98 -5.92 6.31 -31.08
C GLU A 98 -6.10 7.71 -30.46
N TRP A 99 -5.48 7.98 -29.30
CA TRP A 99 -5.62 9.25 -28.59
C TRP A 99 -7.07 9.65 -28.28
N ARG A 100 -7.97 8.66 -28.14
CA ARG A 100 -9.36 8.93 -27.77
C ARG A 100 -9.42 9.29 -26.29
N ASP A 101 -9.48 10.59 -25.98
CA ASP A 101 -9.38 11.16 -24.64
C ASP A 101 -10.17 10.38 -23.58
N SER A 102 -11.46 10.12 -23.81
CA SER A 102 -12.30 9.40 -22.83
C SER A 102 -11.83 7.97 -22.50
N ILE A 103 -11.22 7.28 -23.47
CA ILE A 103 -10.69 5.92 -23.29
C ILE A 103 -9.31 5.99 -22.64
N VAL A 104 -8.49 6.96 -23.04
CA VAL A 104 -7.18 7.21 -22.43
C VAL A 104 -7.35 7.57 -20.96
N ASP A 105 -8.23 8.51 -20.64
CA ASP A 105 -8.51 8.94 -19.26
C ASP A 105 -9.00 7.79 -18.40
N LEU A 106 -9.94 6.97 -18.90
CA LEU A 106 -10.43 5.79 -18.20
C LEU A 106 -9.28 4.85 -17.80
N HIS A 107 -8.30 4.70 -18.68
CA HIS A 107 -7.13 3.87 -18.45
C HIS A 107 -6.10 4.54 -17.53
N MET A 108 -5.87 5.84 -17.67
CA MET A 108 -4.88 6.58 -16.88
C MET A 108 -5.31 6.74 -15.43
N VAL A 109 -6.59 7.05 -15.20
CA VAL A 109 -7.18 7.30 -13.87
C VAL A 109 -7.38 6.01 -13.08
N ASN A 110 -7.65 4.87 -13.72
CA ASN A 110 -7.93 3.61 -13.03
C ASN A 110 -6.67 2.71 -12.97
N PRO A 111 -5.99 2.59 -11.81
CA PRO A 111 -4.78 1.77 -11.69
C PRO A 111 -5.03 0.29 -12.02
N THR A 112 -6.21 -0.25 -11.70
CA THR A 112 -6.56 -1.65 -11.99
C THR A 112 -6.52 -1.93 -13.49
N ARG A 113 -6.91 -0.96 -14.33
CA ARG A 113 -6.85 -1.06 -15.80
C ARG A 113 -5.44 -0.95 -16.37
N ARG A 114 -4.46 -0.57 -15.54
CA ARG A 114 -3.03 -0.53 -15.86
C ARG A 114 -2.23 -1.68 -15.26
N LEU A 115 -2.85 -2.53 -14.42
CA LEU A 115 -2.19 -3.72 -13.87
C LEU A 115 -1.75 -4.63 -15.01
N ALA A 116 -0.45 -4.91 -15.06
CA ALA A 116 0.12 -5.92 -15.95
C ALA A 116 0.29 -7.25 -15.22
N LEU A 117 0.78 -7.20 -13.98
CA LEU A 117 0.98 -8.34 -13.10
C LEU A 117 0.40 -8.02 -11.72
N LEU A 118 -0.17 -9.04 -11.07
CA LEU A 118 -0.70 -8.98 -9.73
C LEU A 118 -0.19 -10.18 -8.93
N ARG A 119 0.19 -9.95 -7.68
CA ARG A 119 0.47 -10.97 -6.68
C ARG A 119 -0.64 -10.92 -5.65
N VAL A 120 -1.13 -12.11 -5.32
CA VAL A 120 -2.07 -12.33 -4.23
C VAL A 120 -1.39 -13.25 -3.22
N THR A 121 -1.12 -12.72 -2.04
CA THR A 121 -0.70 -13.51 -0.89
C THR A 121 -1.88 -13.67 0.04
N SER A 122 -2.30 -14.91 0.28
CA SER A 122 -3.21 -15.26 1.37
C SER A 122 -2.42 -15.94 2.49
N CYS A 123 -2.76 -15.69 3.74
CA CYS A 123 -2.06 -16.25 4.87
C CYS A 123 -2.99 -17.09 5.75
N THR A 124 -2.40 -18.09 6.38
CA THR A 124 -2.92 -18.82 7.54
C THR A 124 -2.02 -18.51 8.73
N GLU A 125 -2.34 -18.98 9.92
CA GLU A 125 -1.53 -18.74 11.13
C GLU A 125 -0.05 -19.14 10.98
N THR A 126 0.27 -20.07 10.09
CA THR A 126 1.65 -20.62 9.96
C THR A 126 2.23 -20.56 8.55
N ARG A 127 1.45 -20.21 7.53
CA ARG A 127 1.88 -20.30 6.13
C ARG A 127 1.26 -19.20 5.27
N ALA A 128 2.02 -18.76 4.28
CA ALA A 128 1.55 -17.90 3.19
C ALA A 128 1.43 -18.71 1.89
N ASN A 129 0.33 -18.52 1.18
CA ASN A 129 0.12 -19.02 -0.17
C ASN A 129 0.15 -17.85 -1.15
N ILE A 130 0.96 -17.98 -2.19
CA ILE A 130 1.20 -16.92 -3.17
C ILE A 130 0.63 -17.38 -4.51
N ALA A 131 -0.10 -16.49 -5.18
CA ALA A 131 -0.46 -16.62 -6.59
C ALA A 131 0.04 -15.40 -7.36
N HIS A 132 0.54 -15.62 -8.56
CA HIS A 132 0.82 -14.55 -9.52
C HIS A 132 -0.22 -14.59 -10.64
N ILE A 133 -0.64 -13.43 -11.10
CA ILE A 133 -1.67 -13.27 -12.12
C ILE A 133 -1.13 -12.30 -13.18
N ILE A 134 -1.29 -12.65 -14.46
CA ILE A 134 -1.03 -11.76 -15.58
C ILE A 134 -2.35 -11.26 -16.18
N ASN A 135 -2.45 -9.94 -16.33
CA ASN A 135 -3.59 -9.32 -17.00
C ASN A 135 -3.43 -9.46 -18.52
N THR A 136 -4.19 -10.35 -19.13
CA THR A 136 -4.14 -10.55 -20.59
C THR A 136 -4.71 -9.36 -21.37
N SER A 137 -5.58 -8.56 -20.74
CA SER A 137 -6.26 -7.42 -21.36
C SER A 137 -5.36 -6.19 -21.53
N ILE A 138 -4.16 -6.19 -20.93
CA ILE A 138 -3.15 -5.14 -21.08
C ILE A 138 -2.38 -5.30 -22.40
N ARG A 139 -2.36 -6.52 -22.95
CA ARG A 139 -1.66 -6.82 -24.19
C ARG A 139 -2.23 -5.98 -25.32
N GLY A 140 -1.36 -5.41 -26.12
CA GLY A 140 -1.77 -4.55 -27.23
C GLY A 140 -2.12 -3.12 -26.82
N LYS A 141 -2.10 -2.76 -25.52
CA LYS A 141 -2.30 -1.38 -25.04
C LYS A 141 -1.03 -0.70 -24.53
N ILE A 142 0.03 -1.46 -24.32
CA ILE A 142 1.33 -0.98 -23.80
C ILE A 142 2.39 -1.04 -24.89
N THR A 143 3.47 -0.27 -24.76
CA THR A 143 4.58 -0.27 -25.74
C THR A 143 5.24 -1.64 -25.85
N GLY A 144 5.94 -1.89 -26.96
CA GLY A 144 6.67 -3.14 -27.19
C GLY A 144 7.73 -3.39 -26.11
N TYR A 145 8.43 -2.34 -25.67
CA TYR A 145 9.42 -2.42 -24.61
C TYR A 145 8.81 -2.89 -23.27
N LEU A 146 7.72 -2.27 -22.82
CA LEU A 146 7.05 -2.69 -21.57
C LEU A 146 6.50 -4.11 -21.68
N SER A 147 5.96 -4.47 -22.85
CA SER A 147 5.51 -5.85 -23.11
C SER A 147 6.66 -6.85 -22.97
N GLN A 148 7.84 -6.56 -23.53
CA GLN A 148 9.00 -7.44 -23.40
C GLN A 148 9.50 -7.51 -21.97
N LEU A 149 9.57 -6.38 -21.27
CA LEU A 149 9.99 -6.30 -19.87
C LEU A 149 9.13 -7.19 -18.95
N ILE A 150 7.80 -7.20 -19.17
CA ILE A 150 6.88 -8.08 -18.44
C ILE A 150 7.11 -9.55 -18.82
N LEU A 151 7.22 -9.87 -20.12
CA LEU A 151 7.44 -11.23 -20.60
C LEU A 151 8.75 -11.82 -20.07
N ASP A 152 9.80 -11.02 -19.96
CA ASP A 152 11.11 -11.41 -19.42
C ASP A 152 11.07 -11.70 -17.91
N LEU A 153 10.12 -11.12 -17.17
CA LEU A 153 9.95 -11.36 -15.73
C LEU A 153 9.23 -12.67 -15.44
N ILE A 154 8.23 -13.04 -16.25
CA ILE A 154 7.34 -14.20 -16.01
C ILE A 154 8.09 -15.50 -15.68
N PRO A 155 9.14 -15.93 -16.42
CA PRO A 155 9.83 -17.19 -16.16
C PRO A 155 10.49 -17.28 -14.78
N TYR A 156 10.79 -16.15 -14.15
CA TYR A 156 11.45 -16.09 -12.84
C TYR A 156 10.48 -16.24 -11.68
N LEU A 157 9.19 -15.91 -11.87
CA LEU A 157 8.20 -15.89 -10.80
C LEU A 157 7.81 -17.31 -10.33
N LYS A 158 7.73 -17.50 -9.02
CA LYS A 158 7.34 -18.77 -8.38
C LYS A 158 6.23 -18.52 -7.34
N PRO A 159 5.05 -19.14 -7.49
CA PRO A 159 4.62 -19.98 -8.61
C PRO A 159 4.52 -19.19 -9.93
N GLN A 160 4.44 -19.91 -11.06
CA GLN A 160 4.27 -19.26 -12.37
C GLN A 160 2.93 -18.54 -12.44
N PRO A 161 2.84 -17.38 -13.13
CA PRO A 161 1.60 -16.63 -13.23
C PRO A 161 0.50 -17.36 -13.98
N VAL A 162 -0.73 -17.25 -13.48
CA VAL A 162 -1.94 -17.64 -14.21
C VAL A 162 -2.51 -16.44 -14.97
N GLN A 163 -3.24 -16.68 -16.05
CA GLN A 163 -3.84 -15.61 -16.85
C GLN A 163 -5.21 -15.21 -16.29
N ALA A 164 -5.49 -13.91 -16.27
CA ALA A 164 -6.82 -13.36 -15.99
C ALA A 164 -7.13 -12.18 -16.90
N THR A 165 -8.41 -11.94 -17.13
CA THR A 165 -8.94 -10.76 -17.82
C THR A 165 -9.04 -9.57 -16.85
N ILE A 166 -9.15 -8.36 -17.40
CA ILE A 166 -9.39 -7.17 -16.58
C ILE A 166 -10.67 -7.27 -15.76
N ARG A 167 -11.72 -7.93 -16.26
CA ARG A 167 -13.00 -8.06 -15.55
C ARG A 167 -12.86 -8.92 -14.30
N GLU A 168 -12.12 -10.02 -14.39
CA GLU A 168 -11.85 -10.90 -13.25
C GLU A 168 -10.98 -10.18 -12.21
N ILE A 169 -9.96 -9.43 -12.66
CA ILE A 169 -9.11 -8.64 -11.77
C ILE A 169 -9.92 -7.52 -11.08
N GLU A 170 -10.77 -6.79 -11.81
CA GLU A 170 -11.65 -5.76 -11.24
C GLU A 170 -12.61 -6.35 -10.20
N ALA A 171 -13.23 -7.49 -10.51
CA ALA A 171 -14.12 -8.19 -9.57
C ALA A 171 -13.38 -8.65 -8.30
N PHE A 172 -12.18 -9.19 -8.44
CA PHE A 172 -11.33 -9.59 -7.32
C PHE A 172 -10.93 -8.40 -6.44
N MET A 173 -10.41 -7.32 -7.05
CA MET A 173 -9.98 -6.12 -6.32
C MET A 173 -11.14 -5.48 -5.55
N GLU A 174 -12.35 -5.52 -6.11
CA GLU A 174 -13.55 -4.95 -5.52
C GLU A 174 -14.12 -5.77 -4.36
N ASN A 175 -13.98 -7.11 -4.38
CA ASN A 175 -14.76 -7.99 -3.50
C ASN A 175 -13.92 -8.87 -2.56
N GLU A 176 -12.67 -9.18 -2.90
CA GLU A 176 -11.88 -10.21 -2.21
C GLU A 176 -10.51 -9.70 -1.72
N ALA A 177 -9.89 -8.76 -2.44
CA ALA A 177 -8.52 -8.33 -2.18
C ALA A 177 -8.30 -7.85 -0.74
N ALA A 178 -9.24 -7.07 -0.19
CA ALA A 178 -9.12 -6.54 1.17
C ALA A 178 -9.22 -7.64 2.25
N GLN A 179 -10.16 -8.56 2.10
CA GLN A 179 -10.32 -9.69 3.02
C GLN A 179 -9.10 -10.61 2.97
N ILE A 180 -8.59 -10.90 1.77
CA ILE A 180 -7.39 -11.71 1.60
C ILE A 180 -6.18 -11.01 2.20
N ALA A 181 -6.02 -9.70 2.01
CA ALA A 181 -4.93 -8.96 2.63
C ALA A 181 -4.97 -9.06 4.17
N ASP A 182 -6.17 -8.94 4.77
CA ASP A 182 -6.37 -9.04 6.22
C ASP A 182 -6.01 -10.43 6.81
N THR A 183 -5.96 -11.47 5.98
CA THR A 183 -5.48 -12.79 6.45
C THR A 183 -4.01 -12.76 6.88
N CYS A 184 -3.20 -11.91 6.25
CA CYS A 184 -1.77 -11.80 6.57
C CYS A 184 -1.48 -10.99 7.84
N MET A 185 -2.46 -10.26 8.37
CA MET A 185 -2.34 -9.62 9.69
C MET A 185 -2.20 -10.65 10.82
N GLY A 186 -2.68 -11.89 10.64
CA GLY A 186 -2.53 -12.96 11.65
C GLY A 186 -1.06 -13.36 11.87
N LEU A 187 -0.21 -13.23 10.84
CA LEU A 187 1.24 -13.47 10.96
C LEU A 187 1.98 -12.35 11.70
N LEU A 188 1.27 -11.30 12.12
CA LEU A 188 1.81 -10.11 12.77
C LEU A 188 1.31 -9.96 14.21
N GLU A 189 0.62 -10.97 14.76
CA GLU A 189 0.03 -10.91 16.10
C GLU A 189 1.09 -10.84 17.23
N ASP A 190 2.31 -11.29 16.95
CA ASP A 190 3.47 -11.19 17.86
C ASP A 190 4.11 -9.79 17.87
N ARG A 191 3.62 -8.87 17.03
CA ARG A 191 4.15 -7.51 16.90
C ARG A 191 3.49 -6.57 17.88
N GLU A 192 4.29 -5.69 18.47
CA GLU A 192 3.77 -4.67 19.38
C GLU A 192 3.04 -3.58 18.59
N ILE A 193 3.62 -3.17 17.46
CA ILE A 193 3.12 -2.09 16.62
C ILE A 193 3.11 -2.49 15.15
N ILE A 194 1.98 -2.26 14.49
CA ILE A 194 1.86 -2.41 13.03
C ILE A 194 1.54 -1.04 12.43
N VAL A 195 2.45 -0.55 11.58
CA VAL A 195 2.24 0.68 10.82
C VAL A 195 1.63 0.32 9.48
N ILE A 196 0.32 0.57 9.35
CA ILE A 196 -0.47 0.27 8.17
C ILE A 196 -0.42 1.46 7.21
N GLU A 197 0.12 1.27 6.01
CA GLU A 197 0.10 2.28 4.95
C GLU A 197 -1.07 2.02 3.99
N SER A 198 -1.92 3.03 3.79
CA SER A 198 -3.00 2.95 2.80
C SER A 198 -2.49 3.04 1.35
N ASN A 199 -3.34 2.63 0.42
CA ASN A 199 -3.15 2.88 -1.00
C ASN A 199 -3.81 4.21 -1.39
N SER A 200 -3.10 5.06 -2.13
CA SER A 200 -3.66 6.30 -2.67
C SER A 200 -4.28 7.22 -1.59
N ASP A 201 -5.48 7.77 -1.81
CA ASP A 201 -6.26 8.56 -0.85
C ASP A 201 -7.44 7.78 -0.24
N ILE A 202 -7.34 6.45 -0.23
CA ILE A 202 -8.33 5.57 0.40
C ILE A 202 -8.27 5.75 1.92
N ALA A 203 -9.44 5.95 2.54
CA ALA A 203 -9.54 6.21 3.98
C ALA A 203 -9.14 5.00 4.83
N ALA A 204 -9.49 3.79 4.41
CA ALA A 204 -9.08 2.56 5.06
C ALA A 204 -8.94 1.44 4.02
N PRO A 205 -7.73 0.87 3.82
CA PRO A 205 -7.48 -0.12 2.76
C PRO A 205 -8.18 -1.48 2.99
N THR A 206 -8.47 -1.82 4.24
CA THR A 206 -9.09 -3.10 4.63
C THR A 206 -9.99 -2.96 5.84
N TYR A 207 -10.68 -4.03 6.24
CA TYR A 207 -11.52 -4.00 7.43
C TYR A 207 -10.67 -3.85 8.70
N LYS A 208 -9.61 -4.64 8.86
CA LYS A 208 -8.73 -4.56 10.05
C LYS A 208 -7.98 -3.24 10.18
N SER A 209 -7.79 -2.50 9.08
CA SER A 209 -7.18 -1.16 9.16
C SER A 209 -8.01 -0.17 9.97
N LEU A 210 -9.33 -0.42 10.13
CA LEU A 210 -10.25 0.38 10.96
C LEU A 210 -10.07 0.18 12.47
N ASP A 211 -9.28 -0.81 12.89
CA ASP A 211 -8.96 -1.10 14.29
C ASP A 211 -7.75 -0.29 14.78
N SER A 212 -7.26 0.63 13.94
CA SER A 212 -6.18 1.55 14.26
C SER A 212 -6.50 2.44 15.44
N SER A 213 -5.59 2.48 16.42
CA SER A 213 -5.71 3.34 17.60
C SER A 213 -5.45 4.81 17.28
N ILE A 214 -4.61 5.05 16.28
CA ILE A 214 -4.34 6.38 15.72
C ILE A 214 -4.32 6.33 14.20
N VAL A 215 -4.77 7.42 13.58
CA VAL A 215 -4.68 7.64 12.14
C VAL A 215 -3.85 8.87 11.88
N ILE A 216 -2.93 8.79 10.93
CA ILE A 216 -2.05 9.89 10.54
C ILE A 216 -2.36 10.22 9.08
N ALA A 217 -3.06 11.34 8.86
CA ALA A 217 -3.36 11.84 7.53
C ALA A 217 -2.22 12.72 7.04
N VAL A 218 -1.58 12.31 5.95
CA VAL A 218 -0.39 12.94 5.39
C VAL A 218 -0.77 13.75 4.15
N ALA A 219 -0.29 14.98 4.10
CA ALA A 219 -0.30 15.83 2.92
C ALA A 219 1.13 16.37 2.72
N PRO A 220 1.44 16.96 1.55
CA PRO A 220 2.67 17.72 1.41
C PRO A 220 2.83 18.70 2.57
N THR A 221 4.02 18.71 3.16
CA THR A 221 4.45 19.55 4.29
C THR A 221 3.80 19.33 5.65
N ILE A 222 2.83 18.42 5.79
CA ILE A 222 2.10 18.26 7.07
C ILE A 222 1.55 16.85 7.29
N ALA A 223 1.57 16.39 8.53
CA ALA A 223 0.81 15.23 8.99
C ALA A 223 -0.14 15.61 10.13
N ALA A 224 -1.39 15.18 10.03
CA ALA A 224 -2.44 15.37 11.02
C ALA A 224 -2.69 14.06 11.76
N VAL A 225 -2.52 14.08 13.09
CA VAL A 225 -2.79 12.93 13.96
C VAL A 225 -4.24 12.98 14.42
N ILE A 226 -4.94 11.88 14.26
CA ILE A 226 -6.38 11.75 14.48
C ILE A 226 -6.63 10.55 15.38
N ASP A 227 -7.66 10.67 16.21
CA ASP A 227 -8.16 9.58 17.04
C ASP A 227 -8.72 8.42 16.19
N GLY A 228 -8.23 7.22 16.44
CA GLY A 228 -8.60 6.01 15.69
C GLY A 228 -10.08 5.68 15.73
N ASP A 229 -10.69 5.72 16.92
CA ASP A 229 -12.11 5.40 17.11
C ASP A 229 -13.02 6.39 16.38
N ARG A 230 -12.71 7.69 16.45
CA ARG A 230 -13.46 8.72 15.72
C ARG A 230 -13.31 8.54 14.21
N TYR A 231 -12.10 8.27 13.73
CA TYR A 231 -11.85 8.03 12.31
C TYR A 231 -12.61 6.80 11.81
N SER A 232 -12.52 5.68 12.52
CA SER A 232 -13.20 4.42 12.22
C SER A 232 -14.72 4.60 12.11
N LYS A 233 -15.32 5.32 13.06
CA LYS A 233 -16.76 5.65 13.02
C LYS A 233 -17.13 6.50 11.80
N ALA A 234 -16.34 7.51 11.48
CA ALA A 234 -16.57 8.35 10.31
C ALA A 234 -16.47 7.55 8.99
N VAL A 235 -15.48 6.65 8.86
CA VAL A 235 -15.37 5.75 7.71
C VAL A 235 -16.58 4.84 7.58
N LYS A 236 -16.99 4.19 8.68
CA LYS A 236 -18.16 3.30 8.69
C LYS A 236 -19.43 4.02 8.24
N LEU A 237 -19.63 5.27 8.68
CA LEU A 237 -20.77 6.11 8.27
C LEU A 237 -20.79 6.48 6.79
N ARG A 238 -19.63 6.57 6.14
CA ARG A 238 -19.50 6.93 4.71
C ARG A 238 -19.33 5.72 3.78
N SER A 239 -19.04 4.56 4.35
CA SER A 239 -18.80 3.34 3.57
C SER A 239 -20.03 2.91 2.77
N ILE A 240 -19.82 2.52 1.52
CA ILE A 240 -20.86 1.98 0.65
C ILE A 240 -20.83 0.46 0.78
N SER A 241 -21.98 -0.16 1.07
CA SER A 241 -22.09 -1.62 1.29
C SER A 241 -21.13 -2.14 2.38
N GLY A 242 -20.77 -1.30 3.35
CA GLY A 242 -19.84 -1.65 4.42
C GLY A 242 -18.36 -1.73 4.00
N LYS A 243 -18.00 -1.38 2.76
CA LYS A 243 -16.63 -1.47 2.25
C LYS A 243 -15.82 -0.21 2.60
N PRO A 244 -14.84 -0.27 3.52
CA PRO A 244 -14.08 0.93 3.91
C PRO A 244 -13.25 1.55 2.79
N TRP A 245 -12.80 0.73 1.83
CA TRP A 245 -12.00 1.19 0.69
C TRP A 245 -12.81 1.99 -0.36
N SER A 246 -14.14 2.04 -0.21
CA SER A 246 -14.99 2.88 -1.06
C SER A 246 -14.90 4.37 -0.71
N VAL A 247 -14.26 4.73 0.42
CA VAL A 247 -14.28 6.09 0.98
C VAL A 247 -12.94 6.78 0.81
N ARG A 248 -12.97 8.08 0.48
CA ARG A 248 -11.76 8.92 0.38
C ARG A 248 -11.45 9.69 1.65
N VAL A 249 -10.17 9.88 1.93
CA VAL A 249 -9.68 10.58 3.14
C VAL A 249 -10.31 11.96 3.29
N LYS A 250 -10.45 12.71 2.19
CA LYS A 250 -11.06 14.05 2.18
C LYS A 250 -12.49 14.08 2.75
N GLU A 251 -13.26 13.03 2.50
CA GLU A 251 -14.63 12.90 3.01
C GLU A 251 -14.67 12.66 4.52
N ILE A 252 -13.60 12.07 5.06
CA ILE A 252 -13.47 11.71 6.47
C ILE A 252 -12.89 12.83 7.31
N LEU A 253 -11.88 13.54 6.80
CA LEU A 253 -11.25 14.61 7.54
C LEU A 253 -12.23 15.73 7.93
N ALA A 254 -13.25 15.98 7.11
CA ALA A 254 -14.32 16.93 7.43
C ALA A 254 -15.20 16.51 8.64
N LEU A 255 -15.21 15.22 8.98
CA LEU A 255 -16.03 14.63 10.04
C LEU A 255 -15.22 14.30 11.31
N THR A 256 -13.90 14.37 11.22
CA THR A 256 -12.99 14.06 12.33
C THR A 256 -12.26 15.30 12.80
N LYS A 257 -12.03 15.41 14.10
CA LYS A 257 -11.19 16.46 14.65
C LYS A 257 -9.74 15.98 14.74
N THR A 258 -8.82 16.73 14.15
CA THR A 258 -7.37 16.55 14.35
C THR A 258 -7.00 16.76 15.82
N LYS A 259 -6.20 15.85 16.39
CA LYS A 259 -5.63 15.99 17.73
C LYS A 259 -4.53 17.05 17.72
N TYR A 260 -3.57 16.90 16.82
CA TYR A 260 -2.47 17.83 16.56
C TYR A 260 -1.89 17.58 15.17
N THR A 261 -1.07 18.51 14.70
CA THR A 261 -0.35 18.41 13.43
C THR A 261 1.14 18.46 13.68
N ILE A 262 1.91 17.82 12.79
CA ILE A 262 3.36 17.98 12.70
C ILE A 262 3.72 18.51 11.32
N GLU A 263 4.71 19.39 11.27
CA GLU A 263 5.30 19.84 10.02
C GLU A 263 6.23 18.76 9.47
N LEU A 264 6.18 18.55 8.16
CA LEU A 264 6.99 17.58 7.45
C LEU A 264 7.89 18.31 6.45
N GLN A 265 9.20 18.11 6.55
CA GLN A 265 10.14 18.60 5.55
C GLN A 265 10.18 17.66 4.33
N PRO A 266 10.34 18.17 3.10
CA PRO A 266 10.60 17.33 1.93
C PRO A 266 11.82 16.43 2.15
N LYS A 267 11.75 15.16 1.71
CA LYS A 267 12.83 14.18 1.81
C LYS A 267 13.10 13.57 0.43
N ILE A 268 14.35 13.18 0.19
CA ILE A 268 14.73 12.48 -1.04
C ILE A 268 14.44 10.99 -0.88
N GLU A 269 13.31 10.52 -1.40
CA GLU A 269 12.93 9.12 -1.30
C GLU A 269 13.72 8.23 -2.30
N PRO A 270 14.17 7.01 -1.93
CA PRO A 270 14.10 6.35 -0.61
C PRO A 270 15.37 6.59 0.24
N LEU A 271 16.19 7.58 -0.12
CA LEU A 271 17.51 7.83 0.47
C LEU A 271 17.41 8.48 1.86
N GLU A 272 16.37 9.26 2.09
CA GLU A 272 16.15 10.03 3.30
C GLU A 272 14.78 9.74 3.90
N GLY A 273 14.73 9.78 5.22
CA GLY A 273 13.50 9.70 6.01
C GLY A 273 13.50 10.76 7.11
N TYR A 274 12.43 10.79 7.90
CA TYR A 274 12.34 11.61 9.10
C TYR A 274 13.15 10.98 10.23
N THR A 275 13.84 11.82 11.00
CA THR A 275 14.58 11.40 12.18
C THR A 275 13.64 11.06 13.34
N GLN A 276 14.19 10.38 14.36
CA GLN A 276 13.46 10.14 15.60
C GLN A 276 13.03 11.46 16.26
N GLU A 277 13.86 12.50 16.19
CA GLU A 277 13.57 13.82 16.74
C GLU A 277 12.36 14.46 16.04
N GLU A 278 12.36 14.45 14.71
CA GLU A 278 11.24 14.95 13.88
C GLU A 278 9.92 14.21 14.19
N LEU A 279 9.99 12.92 14.54
CA LEU A 279 8.83 12.08 14.84
C LEU A 279 8.48 11.96 16.33
N THR A 280 9.19 12.68 17.22
CA THR A 280 8.99 12.61 18.69
C THR A 280 7.52 12.75 19.10
N PRO A 281 6.73 13.71 18.57
CA PRO A 281 5.34 13.86 18.98
C PRO A 281 4.48 12.62 18.68
N ILE A 282 4.75 11.90 17.59
CA ILE A 282 4.03 10.66 17.26
C ILE A 282 4.53 9.52 18.16
N ILE A 283 5.84 9.40 18.34
CA ILE A 283 6.44 8.34 19.15
C ILE A 283 5.95 8.37 20.59
N GLU A 284 5.83 9.56 21.20
CA GLU A 284 5.32 9.70 22.56
C GLU A 284 3.84 9.32 22.66
N GLU A 285 2.98 9.73 21.71
CA GLU A 285 1.58 9.29 21.66
C GLU A 285 1.50 7.75 21.59
N VAL A 286 2.30 7.11 20.74
CA VAL A 286 2.35 5.65 20.59
C VAL A 286 2.81 4.98 21.89
N LYS A 287 3.82 5.51 22.58
CA LYS A 287 4.25 4.99 23.89
C LYS A 287 3.12 5.01 24.92
N THR A 288 2.25 6.04 24.90
CA THR A 288 1.10 6.08 25.83
C THR A 288 0.04 5.04 25.51
N LEU A 289 -0.10 4.65 24.23
CA LEU A 289 -1.07 3.65 23.79
C LEU A 289 -0.61 2.23 24.10
N VAL A 290 0.67 1.92 23.93
CA VAL A 290 1.23 0.58 24.22
C VAL A 290 1.31 0.29 25.73
N LYS A 291 1.40 1.32 26.58
CA LYS A 291 1.42 1.17 28.05
C LYS A 291 0.05 0.93 28.69
N LYS A 292 -1.05 1.06 27.93
CA LYS A 292 -2.42 0.82 28.39
C LYS A 292 -2.84 -0.60 28.07
#